data_AF-A0A3C1IHF7-F1
#
_entry.id   AF-A0A3C1IHF7-F1
#
_cell.length_a   1.000
_cell.length_b   1.000
_cell.length_c   1.000
_cell.angle_alpha   90.00
_cell.angle_beta   90.00
_cell.angle_gamma   90.00
#
_symmetry.space_group_name_H-M   'P 1'
#
loop_
_entity.id
_entity.type
_entity.pdbx_description
1 polymer ?
#
loop_
_entity_poly.entity_id
_entity_poly.type
_entity_poly.pdbx_seq_one_letter_code
_entity_poly.pdbx_strand_id
1 'polypeptide(L)'
;MSTQSSGLRLFWTEFRDNKVALFALVVVILMIFLALFASLISPQNPYDLANLSLMDSRRPPGFVGSGGYTHVLGTDPQGRDLLSAIFYGLRISIQIGLAAGFVSLTIG
;
A
#
# COMPACT_ATOMS: atom_id res chain seq x y z
N MET A 1 -2.42 -22.47 42.49
CA MET A 1 -1.99 -22.82 41.12
C MET A 1 -2.32 -21.64 40.21
N SER A 2 -1.37 -20.74 39.99
CA SER A 2 -1.52 -19.59 39.11
C SER A 2 -1.37 -20.04 37.66
N THR A 3 -2.48 -20.19 36.96
CA THR A 3 -2.49 -20.40 35.50
C THR A 3 -1.85 -19.18 34.85
N GLN A 4 -0.59 -19.31 34.40
CA GLN A 4 0.02 -18.40 33.44
C GLN A 4 -0.81 -18.47 32.15
N SER A 5 -1.82 -17.61 32.04
CA SER A 5 -2.42 -17.31 30.75
C SER A 5 -1.34 -16.67 29.89
N SER A 6 -1.00 -17.28 28.75
CA SER A 6 0.03 -16.76 27.85
C SER A 6 -0.24 -15.28 27.55
N GLY A 7 0.74 -14.40 27.77
CA GLY A 7 0.55 -12.94 27.66
C GLY A 7 -0.06 -12.51 26.32
N LEU A 8 0.20 -13.27 25.25
CA LEU A 8 -0.40 -13.12 23.93
C LEU A 8 -1.94 -13.26 23.93
N ARG A 9 -2.49 -14.18 24.72
CA ARG A 9 -3.94 -14.41 24.80
C ARG A 9 -4.65 -13.26 25.53
N LEU A 10 -4.02 -12.74 26.58
CA LEU A 10 -4.54 -11.59 27.32
C LEU A 10 -4.49 -10.33 26.46
N PHE A 11 -3.33 -10.05 25.85
CA PHE A 11 -3.16 -8.94 24.90
C PHE A 11 -4.19 -8.99 23.77
N TRP A 12 -4.40 -10.15 23.16
CA TRP A 12 -5.37 -10.30 22.06
C TRP A 12 -6.81 -10.09 22.50
N THR A 13 -7.15 -10.44 23.74
CA THR A 13 -8.48 -10.23 24.31
C THR A 13 -8.71 -8.72 24.52
N GLU A 14 -7.77 -8.05 25.18
CA GLU A 14 -7.82 -6.59 25.39
C GLU A 14 -7.81 -5.80 24.07
N PHE A 15 -7.01 -6.24 23.09
CA PHE A 15 -6.92 -5.60 21.78
C PHE A 15 -8.25 -5.71 21.00
N ARG A 16 -8.92 -6.86 21.08
CA ARG A 16 -10.22 -7.09 20.43
C ARG A 16 -11.36 -6.30 21.07
N ASP A 17 -11.29 -6.03 22.37
CA ASP A 17 -12.29 -5.21 23.05
C ASP A 17 -12.19 -3.73 22.63
N ASN A 18 -11.01 -3.29 22.18
CA ASN A 18 -10.80 -1.94 21.67
C ASN A 18 -11.17 -1.82 20.17
N LYS A 19 -12.34 -1.24 19.89
CA LYS A 19 -12.83 -0.99 18.53
C LYS A 19 -11.90 -0.13 17.67
N VAL A 20 -11.20 0.84 18.27
CA VAL A 20 -10.24 1.70 17.55
C VAL A 20 -9.01 0.88 17.14
N ALA A 21 -8.51 0.04 18.04
CA ALA A 21 -7.38 -0.84 17.75
C ALA A 21 -7.71 -1.86 16.64
N LEU A 22 -8.91 -2.45 16.68
CA LEU A 22 -9.40 -3.31 15.61
C LEU A 22 -9.53 -2.58 14.26
N PHE A 23 -10.08 -1.36 14.26
CA PHE A 23 -10.19 -0.58 13.03
C PHE A 23 -8.82 -0.27 12.44
N ALA A 24 -7.86 0.15 13.27
CA ALA A 24 -6.49 0.39 12.83
C ALA A 24 -5.84 -0.87 12.25
N LEU A 25 -6.05 -2.04 12.88
CA LEU A 25 -5.56 -3.32 12.36
C LEU A 25 -6.14 -3.65 10.99
N VAL A 26 -7.45 -3.43 10.78
CA VAL A 26 -8.10 -3.64 9.48
C VAL A 26 -7.49 -2.72 8.41
N VAL A 27 -7.29 -1.45 8.72
CA VAL A 27 -6.66 -0.49 7.78
C VAL A 27 -5.25 -0.94 7.42
N VAL A 28 -4.44 -1.35 8.40
CA VAL A 28 -3.07 -1.85 8.16
C VAL A 28 -3.08 -3.10 7.27
N ILE A 29 -3.97 -4.06 7.55
CA ILE A 29 -4.11 -5.27 6.72
C ILE A 29 -4.51 -4.90 5.29
N LEU A 30 -5.44 -3.97 5.12
CA LEU A 30 -5.87 -3.49 3.80
C LEU A 30 -4.72 -2.83 3.05
N MET A 31 -3.92 -1.99 3.72
CA MET A 31 -2.74 -1.36 3.12
C MET A 31 -1.71 -2.40 2.68
N ILE A 32 -1.42 -3.39 3.51
CA ILE A 32 -0.51 -4.49 3.16
C ILE A 32 -1.05 -5.28 1.96
N PHE A 33 -2.36 -5.56 1.93
CA PHE A 33 -2.99 -6.24 0.81
C PHE A 33 -2.86 -5.43 -0.49
N LEU A 34 -3.20 -4.13 -0.46
CA LEU A 34 -3.06 -3.25 -1.62
C LEU A 34 -1.61 -3.16 -2.11
N ALA A 35 -0.64 -3.15 -1.20
CA ALA A 35 0.78 -3.13 -1.52
C ALA A 35 1.27 -4.42 -2.20
N LEU A 36 0.88 -5.58 -1.67
CA LEU A 36 1.31 -6.88 -2.19
C LEU A 36 0.67 -7.17 -3.55
N PHE A 37 -0.61 -6.85 -3.70
CA PHE A 37 -1.37 -7.06 -4.93
C PHE A 37 -1.36 -5.84 -5.86
N ALA A 38 -0.51 -4.84 -5.61
CA ALA A 38 -0.42 -3.62 -6.41
C ALA A 38 -0.26 -3.92 -7.91
N SER A 39 0.59 -4.88 -8.28
CA SER A 39 0.82 -5.26 -9.68
C SER A 39 -0.37 -5.94 -10.36
N LEU A 40 -1.32 -6.47 -9.59
CA LEU A 40 -2.54 -7.11 -10.12
C LEU A 40 -3.73 -6.16 -10.12
N ILE A 41 -3.77 -5.22 -9.17
CA ILE A 41 -4.90 -4.29 -8.98
C ILE A 41 -4.72 -3.02 -9.83
N SER A 42 -3.48 -2.59 -10.05
CA SER A 42 -3.19 -1.34 -10.76
C SER A 42 -3.33 -1.49 -12.29
N PRO A 43 -3.94 -0.51 -12.98
CA PRO A 43 -4.06 -0.52 -14.44
C PRO A 43 -2.73 -0.43 -15.19
N GLN A 44 -1.71 0.16 -14.56
CA GLN A 44 -0.42 0.42 -15.17
C GLN A 44 0.70 0.18 -14.17
N ASN A 45 1.86 -0.29 -14.65
CA ASN A 45 3.08 -0.26 -13.86
C ASN A 45 3.74 1.14 -13.98
N PRO A 46 3.75 1.96 -12.90
CA PRO A 46 4.25 3.33 -12.94
C PRO A 46 5.79 3.42 -13.05
N TYR A 47 6.51 2.31 -12.91
CA TYR A 47 7.98 2.24 -13.04
C TYR A 47 8.43 1.70 -14.39
N ASP A 48 7.50 1.31 -15.26
CA ASP A 48 7.80 0.90 -16.62
C ASP A 48 7.74 2.11 -17.56
N LEU A 49 8.87 2.81 -17.66
CA LEU A 49 8.97 4.05 -18.43
C LEU A 49 8.76 3.86 -19.94
N ALA A 50 8.96 2.64 -20.46
CA ALA A 50 8.78 2.36 -21.89
C ALA A 50 7.30 2.35 -22.30
N ASN A 51 6.41 2.07 -21.35
CA ASN A 51 4.96 1.99 -21.56
C ASN A 51 4.22 3.24 -21.07
N LEU A 52 4.95 4.32 -20.75
CA LEU A 52 4.37 5.61 -20.38
C LEU A 52 4.17 6.50 -21.62
N SER A 53 2.98 7.10 -21.73
CA SER A 53 2.65 8.04 -22.78
C SER A 53 2.64 9.46 -22.24
N LEU A 54 3.58 10.29 -22.70
CA LEU A 54 3.61 11.72 -22.37
C LEU A 54 2.36 12.47 -22.86
N MET A 55 1.63 11.92 -23.83
CA MET A 55 0.36 12.51 -24.31
C MET A 55 -0.73 12.48 -23.24
N ASP A 56 -0.62 11.56 -22.27
CA ASP A 56 -1.51 11.44 -21.13
C ASP A 56 -1.01 12.25 -19.93
N SER A 57 -0.10 13.21 -20.11
CA SER A 57 0.39 14.07 -19.03
C SER A 57 -0.70 14.98 -18.46
N ARG A 58 -0.74 15.10 -17.12
CA ARG A 58 -1.61 16.03 -16.36
C ARG A 58 -3.10 15.94 -16.71
N ARG A 59 -3.59 14.72 -16.92
CA ARG A 59 -5.00 14.46 -17.24
C ARG A 59 -5.83 14.44 -15.94
N PRO A 60 -7.07 14.94 -15.99
CA PRO A 60 -7.94 14.96 -14.83
C PRO A 60 -8.36 13.53 -14.41
N PRO A 61 -8.86 13.36 -13.17
CA PRO A 61 -9.51 12.12 -12.73
C PRO A 61 -10.63 11.67 -13.68
N GLY A 62 -10.67 10.37 -13.98
CA GLY A 62 -11.66 9.76 -14.87
C GLY A 62 -11.31 9.81 -16.36
N PHE A 63 -10.15 10.35 -16.75
CA PHE A 63 -9.71 10.38 -18.15
C PHE A 63 -9.37 8.97 -18.65
N VAL A 64 -9.81 8.62 -19.86
CA VAL A 64 -9.43 7.37 -20.54
C VAL A 64 -8.13 7.61 -21.30
N GLY A 65 -7.05 6.99 -20.84
CA GLY A 65 -5.71 7.17 -21.40
C GLY A 65 -5.53 6.46 -22.74
N SER A 66 -4.40 6.73 -23.39
CA SER A 66 -3.99 6.09 -24.65
C SER A 66 -3.86 4.56 -24.54
N GLY A 67 -3.64 4.04 -23.33
CA GLY A 67 -3.63 2.60 -23.02
C GLY A 67 -5.01 1.95 -22.90
N GLY A 68 -6.11 2.70 -23.11
CA GLY A 68 -7.47 2.18 -23.12
C GLY A 68 -8.11 1.93 -21.74
N TYR A 69 -7.43 2.27 -20.66
CA TYR A 69 -7.95 2.19 -19.29
C TYR A 69 -8.22 3.58 -18.71
N THR A 70 -9.04 3.63 -17.66
CA THR A 70 -9.44 4.88 -17.00
C THR A 70 -8.47 5.24 -15.88
N HIS A 71 -7.93 6.45 -15.92
CA HIS A 71 -7.13 7.04 -14.86
C HIS A 71 -8.03 7.56 -13.74
N VAL A 72 -8.37 6.70 -12.78
CA VAL A 72 -9.34 7.01 -11.71
C VAL A 72 -8.98 8.29 -10.94
N LEU A 73 -7.70 8.48 -10.64
CA LEU A 73 -7.19 9.66 -9.93
C LEU A 73 -6.47 10.65 -10.85
N GLY A 74 -6.50 10.43 -12.16
CA GLY A 74 -5.77 11.21 -13.15
C GLY A 74 -4.31 10.78 -13.28
N THR A 75 -3.53 11.62 -13.95
CA THR A 75 -2.14 11.33 -14.27
C THR A 75 -1.17 12.42 -13.82
N ASP A 76 0.07 12.03 -13.61
CA ASP A 76 1.17 12.94 -13.28
C ASP A 76 1.78 13.61 -14.53
N PRO A 77 2.82 14.45 -14.39
CA PRO A 77 3.49 15.09 -15.53
C PRO A 77 4.14 14.14 -16.53
N GLN A 78 4.41 12.89 -16.14
CA GLN A 78 5.01 11.86 -17.00
C GLN A 78 3.94 10.96 -17.65
N GLY A 79 2.65 11.22 -17.39
CA GLY A 79 1.55 10.40 -17.87
C GLY A 79 1.36 9.10 -17.08
N ARG A 80 1.90 9.02 -15.86
CA ARG A 80 1.70 7.86 -14.98
C ARG A 80 0.33 7.93 -14.35
N ASP A 81 -0.35 6.79 -14.28
CA ASP A 81 -1.56 6.65 -13.48
C ASP A 81 -1.27 6.88 -11.98
N LEU A 82 -1.97 7.84 -11.37
CA LEU A 82 -1.71 8.26 -10.00
C LEU A 82 -2.13 7.20 -8.97
N LEU A 83 -3.22 6.47 -9.24
CA LEU A 83 -3.67 5.37 -8.37
C LEU A 83 -2.63 4.25 -8.33
N SER A 84 -2.12 3.87 -9.50
CA SER A 84 -1.04 2.91 -9.65
C SER A 84 0.21 3.39 -8.91
N ALA A 85 0.61 4.65 -9.09
CA ALA A 85 1.73 5.24 -8.38
C ALA A 85 1.60 5.19 -6.85
N ILE A 86 0.39 5.38 -6.32
CA ILE A 86 0.12 5.29 -4.87
C ILE A 86 0.27 3.86 -4.37
N PHE A 87 -0.31 2.85 -5.03
CA PHE A 87 -0.20 1.45 -4.59
C PHE A 87 1.23 0.92 -4.66
N TYR A 88 1.94 1.25 -5.73
CA TYR A 88 3.34 0.91 -5.87
C TYR A 88 4.23 1.66 -4.86
N GLY A 89 3.95 2.95 -4.61
CA GLY A 89 4.64 3.72 -3.58
C GLY A 89 4.43 3.12 -2.19
N LEU A 90 3.20 2.72 -1.87
CA LEU A 90 2.86 2.03 -0.62
C LEU A 90 3.67 0.74 -0.43
N ARG A 91 3.82 -0.07 -1.48
CA ARG A 91 4.66 -1.28 -1.46
C ARG A 91 6.10 -0.96 -1.11
N ILE A 92 6.68 0.05 -1.76
CA ILE A 92 8.08 0.46 -1.50
C ILE A 92 8.23 1.00 -0.07
N SER A 93 7.29 1.83 0.40
CA SER A 93 7.33 2.37 1.77
C SER A 93 7.32 1.28 2.84
N ILE A 94 6.48 0.25 2.68
CA ILE A 94 6.45 -0.90 3.60
C ILE A 94 7.78 -1.66 3.56
N GLN A 95 8.32 -1.90 2.37
CA GLN A 95 9.61 -2.60 2.21
C GLN A 95 10.76 -1.84 2.90
N ILE A 96 10.86 -0.53 2.70
CA ILE A 96 11.89 0.30 3.32
C ILE A 96 11.72 0.33 4.85
N GLY A 97 10.48 0.47 5.34
CA GLY A 97 10.20 0.46 6.77
C GLY A 97 10.62 -0.85 7.45
N LEU A 98 10.30 -1.99 6.84
CA LEU A 98 10.73 -3.30 7.33
C LEU A 98 12.24 -3.48 7.27
N ALA A 99 12.89 -3.05 6.18
CA ALA A 99 14.34 -3.13 6.04
C ALA A 99 15.06 -2.28 7.10
N ALA A 100 14.60 -1.05 7.33
CA ALA A 100 15.14 -0.16 8.35
C ALA A 100 14.95 -0.76 9.77
N GLY A 101 13.78 -1.30 10.07
CA GLY A 101 13.51 -1.98 11.34
C GLY A 101 14.40 -3.22 11.54
N PHE A 102 14.61 -4.01 10.49
CA PHE A 102 15.50 -5.17 10.54
C PHE A 102 16.95 -4.76 10.81
N VAL A 103 17.47 -3.75 10.12
CA VAL A 103 18.82 -3.21 10.36
C VAL A 103 18.96 -2.65 11.77
N SER A 104 17.93 -1.96 12.28
CA SER A 104 17.92 -1.45 13.65
C SER A 104 17.96 -2.56 14.70
N LEU A 105 17.35 -3.72 14.43
CA LEU A 105 17.39 -4.87 15.35
C LEU A 105 18.71 -5.63 15.32
N THR A 106 19.45 -5.59 14.21
CA THR A 106 20.72 -6.31 14.06
C THR A 106 21.94 -5.51 14.48
N ILE A 107 21.93 -4.20 14.24
CA ILE A 107 23.05 -3.29 14.56
C ILE A 107 22.80 -2.53 15.88
N GLY A 108 21.54 -2.15 16.13
CA GLY A 108 21.13 -1.31 17.26
C GLY A 108 21.11 -2.02 18.59
#